data_AF-W0FH65-F1
#
_entry.id   AF-W0FH65-F1
#
_cell.length_a   1.000
_cell.length_b   1.000
_cell.length_c   1.000
_cell.angle_alpha   90.00
_cell.angle_beta   90.00
_cell.angle_gamma   90.00
#
_symmetry.space_group_name_H-M   'P 1'
#
loop_
_entity.id
_entity.type
_entity.pdbx_description
1 polymer ?
#
loop_
_entity_poly.entity_id
_entity_poly.type
_entity_poly.pdbx_seq_one_letter_code
_entity_poly.pdbx_strand_id
1 'polypeptide(L)' 'MSNHSEWRVSNNPMLGDKPYQVYRLKDKDKVDHSGNREYHHGGQSYSERGRAEHIAKVLNDLEERLCR' A
#
# COMPACT_ATOMS: atom_id res chain seq x y z
N MET A 1 0.24 -9.26 16.98
CA MET A 1 0.86 -8.44 15.92
C MET A 1 0.34 -8.95 14.60
N SER A 2 -0.35 -8.12 13.82
CA SER A 2 -0.85 -8.52 12.49
C SER A 2 0.33 -8.89 11.59
N ASN A 3 0.25 -9.99 10.83
CA ASN A 3 1.36 -10.46 9.96
C ASN A 3 1.48 -9.70 8.63
N HIS A 4 0.94 -8.50 8.59
CA HIS A 4 0.89 -7.69 7.39
C HIS A 4 2.26 -7.03 7.16
N SER A 5 2.60 -6.72 5.91
CA SER A 5 3.76 -5.88 5.63
C SER A 5 3.46 -4.41 5.90
N GLU A 6 4.51 -3.57 5.85
CA GLU A 6 4.35 -2.14 5.68
C GLU A 6 3.53 -1.80 4.41
N TRP A 7 2.90 -0.64 4.42
CA TRP A 7 2.29 -0.01 3.25
C TRP A 7 3.38 0.48 2.28
N ARG A 8 3.19 0.20 0.99
CA ARG A 8 4.10 0.45 -0.13
C ARG A 8 3.34 1.06 -1.30
N VAL A 9 4.08 1.62 -2.25
CA VAL A 9 3.52 2.18 -3.50
C VAL A 9 3.77 1.23 -4.66
N SER A 10 2.71 0.94 -5.42
CA SER A 10 2.77 0.28 -6.72
C SER A 10 2.71 1.33 -7.82
N ASN A 11 3.37 1.06 -8.96
CA ASN A 11 3.20 1.80 -10.20
C ASN A 11 2.69 0.82 -11.27
N ASN A 12 1.46 1.02 -11.70
CA ASN A 12 0.84 0.27 -12.78
C ASN A 12 0.40 1.22 -13.91
N PRO A 13 1.21 1.36 -14.97
CA PRO A 13 0.90 2.19 -16.13
C PRO A 13 -0.42 1.81 -16.83
N MET A 14 -0.93 0.58 -16.65
CA MET A 14 -2.21 0.15 -17.23
C MET A 14 -3.43 0.85 -16.60
N LEU A 15 -3.27 1.53 -15.46
CA LEU A 15 -4.31 2.35 -14.83
C LEU A 15 -4.47 3.74 -15.46
N GLY A 16 -3.67 4.06 -16.49
CA GLY A 16 -3.72 5.34 -17.20
C GLY A 16 -3.18 6.49 -16.35
N ASP A 17 -3.92 7.60 -16.31
CA ASP A 17 -3.49 8.87 -15.69
C ASP A 17 -3.26 8.80 -14.18
N LYS A 18 -3.65 7.70 -13.54
CA LYS A 18 -3.47 7.45 -12.10
C LYS A 18 -2.74 6.12 -11.87
N PRO A 19 -1.43 6.04 -12.20
CA PRO A 19 -0.73 4.75 -12.17
C PRO A 19 -0.33 4.31 -10.77
N TYR A 20 -0.42 5.18 -9.76
CA TYR A 20 0.06 4.87 -8.41
C TYR A 20 -1.03 4.33 -7.51
N GLN A 21 -0.78 3.22 -6.82
CA GLN A 21 -1.67 2.68 -5.80
C GLN A 21 -0.89 2.39 -4.53
N VAL A 22 -1.54 2.55 -3.37
CA VAL A 22 -0.96 2.20 -2.07
C VAL A 22 -1.46 0.81 -1.67
N TYR A 23 -0.53 -0.08 -1.33
CA TYR A 23 -0.85 -1.48 -1.00
C TYR A 23 0.07 -2.03 0.08
N ARG A 24 -0.30 -3.14 0.70
CA ARG A 24 0.57 -3.97 1.54
C ARG A 24 0.31 -5.44 1.29
N LEU A 25 1.18 -6.31 1.78
CA LEU A 25 0.90 -7.74 1.86
C LEU A 25 0.07 -8.02 3.11
N LYS A 26 -0.98 -8.81 2.96
CA LYS A 26 -1.77 -9.35 4.08
C LYS A 26 -0.92 -10.32 4.91
N ASP A 27 -0.03 -11.04 4.24
CA ASP A 27 0.90 -11.97 4.86
C ASP A 27 2.29 -11.75 4.25
N LYS A 28 3.18 -11.12 5.02
CA LYS A 28 4.52 -10.74 4.55
C LYS A 28 5.44 -11.92 4.25
N ASP A 29 5.11 -13.11 4.77
CA ASP A 29 5.90 -14.33 4.60
C ASP A 29 5.44 -15.17 3.40
N LYS A 30 4.34 -14.77 2.76
CA LYS A 30 3.81 -15.41 1.54
C LYS A 30 4.23 -14.66 0.28
N VAL A 31 4.16 -15.39 -0.83
CA VAL A 31 4.43 -14.85 -2.17
C VAL A 31 3.58 -13.61 -2.43
N ASP A 32 4.20 -12.61 -3.05
CA ASP A 32 3.50 -11.41 -3.49
C ASP A 32 2.65 -11.70 -4.74
N HIS A 33 1.34 -11.79 -4.56
CA HIS A 33 0.35 -11.94 -5.62
C HIS A 33 -0.95 -11.19 -5.27
N SER A 34 -1.83 -10.96 -6.24
CA SER A 34 -3.05 -10.16 -6.06
C SER A 34 -3.92 -10.61 -4.88
N GLY A 35 -4.07 -11.91 -4.64
CA GLY A 35 -4.77 -12.47 -3.48
C GLY A 35 -4.14 -12.13 -2.11
N ASN A 36 -2.82 -11.97 -2.07
CA ASN A 36 -2.07 -11.59 -0.88
C ASN A 36 -1.89 -10.06 -0.74
N ARG A 37 -2.31 -9.26 -1.73
CA ARG A 37 -2.28 -7.79 -1.63
C ARG A 37 -3.56 -7.25 -1.00
N GLU A 38 -3.38 -6.28 -0.12
CA GLU A 38 -4.42 -5.38 0.37
C GLU A 38 -4.12 -3.99 -0.18
N TYR A 39 -5.13 -3.32 -0.75
CA TYR A 39 -4.98 -1.98 -1.29
C TYR A 39 -5.72 -0.96 -0.44
N HIS A 40 -5.09 0.19 -0.23
CA HIS A 40 -5.69 1.30 0.49
C HIS A 40 -6.96 1.79 -0.23
N HIS A 41 -8.01 2.05 0.54
CA HIS A 41 -9.33 2.48 0.04
C HIS A 41 -9.85 1.65 -1.15
N GLY A 42 -9.65 0.32 -1.12
CA GLY A 42 -10.18 -0.58 -2.15
C GLY A 42 -9.49 -0.45 -3.51
N GLY A 43 -8.26 0.06 -3.56
CA GLY A 43 -7.51 0.23 -4.81
C GLY A 43 -7.55 1.64 -5.36
N GLN A 44 -7.78 2.65 -4.53
CA GLN A 44 -7.71 4.05 -4.96
C GLN A 44 -6.36 4.33 -5.62
N SER A 45 -6.42 4.89 -6.83
CA SER A 45 -5.24 5.24 -7.62
C SER A 45 -4.98 6.75 -7.62
N TYR A 46 -3.71 7.13 -7.73
CA TYR A 46 -3.22 8.50 -7.69
C TYR A 46 -2.38 8.79 -8.94
N SER A 47 -2.48 10.03 -9.43
CA SER A 47 -1.70 10.54 -10.57
C SER A 47 -0.27 10.90 -10.18
N GLU A 48 -0.05 11.23 -8.90
CA GLU A 48 1.23 11.69 -8.39
C GLU A 48 1.84 10.67 -7.43
N ARG A 49 3.09 10.30 -7.70
CA ARG A 49 3.84 9.35 -6.87
C ARG A 49 3.99 9.84 -5.43
N GLY A 50 4.36 11.11 -5.26
CA GLY A 50 4.60 11.71 -3.95
C GLY A 50 3.37 11.67 -3.04
N ARG A 51 2.16 11.78 -3.62
CA ARG A 51 0.91 11.64 -2.86
C ARG A 51 0.74 10.21 -2.33
N ALA A 52 0.97 9.20 -3.17
CA ALA A 52 0.90 7.80 -2.75
C ALA A 52 1.97 7.46 -1.70
N GLU A 53 3.19 7.96 -1.86
CA GLU A 53 4.30 7.77 -0.91
C GLU A 53 3.99 8.43 0.44
N HIS A 54 3.44 9.65 0.44
CA HIS A 54 3.02 10.33 1.66
C HIS A 54 1.94 9.53 2.41
N ILE A 55 0.94 9.02 1.70
CA ILE A 55 -0.11 8.18 2.29
C ILE A 55 0.48 6.91 2.90
N ALA A 56 1.34 6.19 2.16
CA ALA A 56 1.99 4.99 2.67
C ALA A 56 2.79 5.28 3.95
N LYS A 57 3.54 6.38 3.99
CA LYS A 57 4.27 6.82 5.18
C LYS A 57 3.33 7.09 6.35
N VAL A 58 2.27 7.86 6.15
CA VAL A 58 1.30 8.18 7.21
C VAL A 58 0.67 6.92 7.78
N LEU A 59 0.28 5.96 6.95
CA LEU A 59 -0.29 4.69 7.40
C LEU A 59 0.72 3.88 8.23
N ASN A 60 1.97 3.79 7.79
CA ASN A 60 3.03 3.11 8.54
C ASN A 60 3.31 3.79 9.89
N ASP A 61 3.42 5.12 9.91
CA ASP A 61 3.64 5.90 11.14
C ASP A 61 2.48 5.72 12.13
N LEU A 62 1.23 5.69 11.64
CA LEU A 62 0.04 5.47 12.47
C LEU A 62 0.03 4.06 13.07
N GLU A 63 0.35 3.05 12.27
CA GLU A 63 0.41 1.66 12.75
C GLU A 63 1.53 1.47 13.79
N GLU A 64 2.70 2.10 13.60
CA GLU A 64 3.78 2.08 14.60
C GLU A 64 3.33 2.72 15.92
N ARG A 65 2.60 3.85 15.86
CA ARG A 65 2.10 4.54 17.06
C ARG A 65 1.01 3.75 17.79
N LEU A 66 0.15 3.04 17.06
CA LEU A 66 -0.94 2.24 17.62
C LEU A 66 -0.50 0.88 18.16
N CYS A 67 0.64 0.36 17.71
CA CYS A 67 1.23 -0.89 18.21
C CYS A 67 2.25 -0.69 19.34
N ARG A 68 2.46 0.55 19.82
CA ARG A 68 3.14 0.85 21.09
C ARG A 68 2.16 0.76 22.24
#